data_AF-A0A0D7B5H8-F1
#
_entry.id   AF-A0A0D7B5H8-F1
#
_cell.length_a   1.000
_cell.length_b   1.000
_cell.length_c   1.000
_cell.angle_alpha   90.00
_cell.angle_beta   90.00
_cell.angle_gamma   90.00
#
_symmetry.space_group_name_H-M   'P 1'
#
loop_
_entity.id
_entity.type
_entity.pdbx_description
1 polymer ?
#
loop_
_entity_poly.entity_id
_entity_poly.type
_entity_poly.pdbx_seq_one_letter_code
_entity_poly.pdbx_strand_id
1 'polypeptide(L)' 'MSLSNVFYNTIFKRNSTFVPAVFAGAFAWSIGFEIAVTKFHDSWNKGKQWKDIRDKYATVEE' A
#
# COMPACT_ATOMS: atom_id res chain seq x y z
N MET A 1 -1.24 8.52 30.70
CA MET A 1 -0.42 7.46 30.07
C MET A 1 -0.05 7.90 28.66
N SER A 2 1.18 7.64 28.19
CA SER A 2 1.58 7.91 26.80
C SER A 2 0.90 6.91 25.85
N LEU A 3 0.58 7.34 24.61
CA LEU A 3 0.02 6.49 23.56
C LEU A 3 0.93 5.26 23.28
N SER A 4 2.25 5.46 23.30
CA SER A 4 3.21 4.37 23.12
C SER A 4 3.09 3.31 24.23
N ASN A 5 2.81 3.73 25.46
CA ASN A 5 2.61 2.80 26.57
C ASN A 5 1.31 1.99 26.41
N VAL A 6 0.28 2.58 25.82
CA VAL A 6 -0.97 1.87 25.50
C VAL A 6 -0.70 0.83 24.42
N PHE A 7 -0.08 1.22 23.30
CA PHE A 7 0.27 0.30 22.21
C PHE A 7 1.15 -0.86 22.67
N TYR A 8 2.19 -0.56 23.45
CA TYR A 8 3.09 -1.59 23.96
C TYR A 8 2.34 -2.60 24.83
N ASN A 9 1.58 -2.13 25.82
CA ASN A 9 0.90 -3.02 26.75
C ASN A 9 -0.24 -3.82 26.09
N THR A 10 -0.89 -3.27 25.06
CA THR A 10 -2.03 -3.91 24.38
C THR A 10 -1.61 -4.87 23.28
N ILE A 11 -0.58 -4.55 22.50
CA ILE A 11 -0.25 -5.30 21.26
C ILE A 11 1.13 -5.97 21.35
N PHE A 12 2.16 -5.22 21.78
CA PHE A 12 3.56 -5.64 21.63
C PHE A 12 4.15 -6.39 22.83
N LYS A 13 3.52 -6.34 24.01
CA LYS A 13 4.07 -6.92 25.25
C LYS A 13 4.05 -8.45 25.29
N ARG A 14 3.11 -9.11 24.61
CA ARG A 14 2.97 -10.58 24.60
C ARG A 14 3.25 -11.13 23.21
N ASN A 15 4.09 -12.17 23.12
CA ASN A 15 4.43 -12.79 21.83
C ASN A 15 3.19 -13.31 21.09
N SER A 16 2.21 -13.84 21.82
CA SER A 16 0.96 -14.37 21.23
C SER A 16 0.09 -13.30 20.57
N THR A 17 0.24 -12.02 20.93
CA THR A 17 -0.46 -10.90 20.27
C THR A 17 0.45 -10.16 19.31
N PHE A 18 1.75 -10.09 19.61
CA PHE A 18 2.75 -9.41 18.81
C PHE A 18 2.89 -9.99 17.40
N VAL A 19 3.20 -11.29 17.29
CA VAL A 19 3.46 -11.95 16.00
C VAL A 19 2.26 -11.84 15.05
N PRO A 20 1.02 -12.20 15.44
CA PRO A 20 -0.11 -12.05 14.54
C PRO A 20 -0.42 -10.59 14.19
N ALA A 21 -0.22 -9.65 15.12
CA ALA A 21 -0.41 -8.23 14.82
C ALA A 21 0.59 -7.72 13.76
N VAL A 22 1.85 -8.17 13.81
CA VAL A 22 2.85 -7.84 12.79
C VAL A 22 2.45 -8.42 11.43
N PHE A 23 2.00 -9.68 11.37
CA PHE A 23 1.57 -10.28 10.10
C PHE A 23 0.32 -9.61 9.52
N ALA A 24 -0.69 -9.35 10.35
CA ALA A 24 -1.88 -8.62 9.92
C ALA A 24 -1.53 -7.20 9.44
N GLY A 25 -0.64 -6.51 10.18
CA GLY A 25 -0.14 -5.19 9.80
C GLY A 25 0.63 -5.21 8.47
N ALA A 26 1.52 -6.18 8.28
CA ALA A 26 2.28 -6.33 7.04
C ALA A 26 1.38 -6.61 5.84
N PHE A 27 0.36 -7.46 5.99
CA PHE A 27 -0.61 -7.77 4.94
C PHE A 27 -1.48 -6.55 4.57
N ALA A 28 -1.98 -5.82 5.57
CA ALA A 28 -2.73 -4.59 5.31
C ALA A 28 -1.84 -3.51 4.67
N TRP A 29 -0.59 -3.41 5.12
CA TRP A 29 0.38 -2.47 4.58
C TRP A 29 0.75 -2.75 3.13
N SER A 30 0.98 -4.02 2.74
CA SER A 30 1.37 -4.34 1.37
C SER A 30 0.33 -3.86 0.36
N ILE A 31 -0.96 -4.12 0.61
CA ILE A 31 -2.07 -3.69 -0.25
C ILE A 31 -2.16 -2.16 -0.28
N GLY A 32 -2.17 -1.52 0.90
CA GLY A 32 -2.34 -0.07 0.99
C GLY A 32 -1.17 0.69 0.35
N PHE A 33 0.05 0.23 0.60
CA PHE A 33 1.27 0.84 0.09
C PHE A 33 1.39 0.71 -1.43
N GLU A 34 1.11 -0.49 -1.98
CA GLU A 34 1.13 -0.71 -3.42
C GLU A 34 0.17 0.22 -4.16
N ILE A 35 -1.08 0.34 -3.67
CA ILE A 35 -2.09 1.23 -4.25
C ILE A 35 -1.65 2.69 -4.14
N ALA A 36 -1.16 3.10 -2.96
CA ALA A 36 -0.78 4.49 -2.71
C ALA A 36 0.39 4.92 -3.61
N VAL A 37 1.44 4.10 -3.68
CA VAL A 37 2.63 4.40 -4.49
C VAL A 37 2.30 4.35 -5.97
N THR A 38 1.50 3.37 -6.43
CA THR A 38 1.06 3.31 -7.83
C THR A 38 0.26 4.55 -8.20
N LYS A 39 -0.72 4.96 -7.38
CA LYS A 39 -1.48 6.19 -7.64
C LYS A 39 -0.62 7.44 -7.65
N PHE A 40 0.34 7.52 -6.72
CA PHE A 40 1.29 8.63 -6.69
C PHE A 40 2.11 8.69 -7.98
N HIS A 41 2.70 7.57 -8.38
CA HIS A 41 3.49 7.46 -9.61
C HIS A 41 2.65 7.82 -10.85
N ASP A 42 1.40 7.33 -10.90
CA ASP A 42 0.48 7.57 -12.01
C ASP A 42 0.12 9.04 -12.15
N SER A 43 -0.16 9.70 -11.03
CA SER A 43 -0.45 11.13 -10.98
C SER A 43 0.76 11.94 -11.41
N TRP A 44 1.94 11.58 -10.90
CA TRP A 44 3.19 12.29 -11.20
C TRP A 44 3.60 12.18 -12.68
N ASN A 45 3.36 11.03 -13.30
CA ASN A 45 3.74 10.74 -14.68
C ASN A 45 2.57 10.79 -15.67
N LYS A 46 1.48 11.46 -15.30
CA LYS A 46 0.29 11.57 -16.13
C LYS A 46 0.61 12.12 -17.53
N GLY A 47 0.09 11.46 -18.55
CA GLY A 47 0.27 11.82 -19.96
C GLY A 47 1.58 11.31 -20.59
N LYS A 48 2.45 10.66 -19.80
CA LYS A 48 3.69 10.03 -20.29
C LYS A 48 3.63 8.51 -20.28
N GLN A 49 2.75 7.94 -19.48
CA GLN A 49 2.67 6.48 -19.33
C GLN A 49 1.99 5.86 -20.53
N TRP A 50 2.37 4.62 -20.86
CA TRP A 50 1.75 3.90 -21.97
C TRP A 50 0.22 3.87 -21.87
N LYS A 51 -0.33 3.61 -20.68
CA LYS A 51 -1.80 3.64 -20.45
C LYS A 51 -2.48 4.97 -20.77
N ASP A 52 -1.74 6.08 -20.77
CA ASP A 52 -2.26 7.43 -21.06
C ASP A 52 -2.16 7.79 -22.55
N ILE A 53 -1.29 7.11 -23.32
CA ILE A 53 -1.01 7.42 -24.74
C ILE A 53 -1.32 6.27 -25.69
N ARG A 54 -1.69 5.10 -25.16
CA ARG A 54 -1.91 3.87 -25.94
C ARG A 54 -2.96 4.05 -27.02
N ASP A 55 -4.01 4.81 -26.73
CA ASP A 55 -5.10 5.15 -27.65
C ASP A 55 -4.61 5.78 -28.97
N LYS A 56 -3.44 6.42 -28.96
CA LYS A 56 -2.85 7.05 -30.15
C LYS A 56 -2.13 6.07 -31.08
N TYR A 57 -1.81 4.87 -30.60
CA TYR A 57 -0.88 3.95 -31.28
C TYR A 57 -1.40 2.52 -31.39
N ALA A 58 -2.23 2.07 -30.45
CA ALA A 58 -2.85 0.76 -30.55
C ALA A 58 -3.99 0.82 -31.56
N THR A 59 -3.78 0.22 -32.73
CA THR A 59 -4.88 -0.12 -33.65
C THR A 59 -5.80 -1.10 -32.94
N VAL A 60 -7.10 -0.86 -33.02
CA VAL A 60 -8.09 -1.86 -32.60
C VAL A 60 -7.95 -3.02 -33.59
N GLU A 61 -7.28 -4.10 -33.20
CA GLU A 61 -7.43 -5.37 -33.91
C GLU A 61 -8.86 -5.86 -33.62
N GLU A 62 -9.66 -5.99 -34.69
CA GLU A 62 -10.98 -6.64 -34.68
C GLU A 62 -10.85 -8.14 -34.36
#